data_AF-A0A5D2K627-F1
#
_entry.id   AF-A0A5D2K627-F1
#
_cell.length_a   1.000
_cell.length_b   1.000
_cell.length_c   1.000
_cell.angle_alpha   90.00
_cell.angle_beta   90.00
_cell.angle_gamma   90.00
#
_symmetry.space_group_name_H-M   'P 1'
#
loop_
_entity.id
_entity.type
_entity.pdbx_description
1 polymer ?
#
loop_
_entity_poly.entity_id
_entity_poly.type
_entity_poly.pdbx_seq_one_letter_code
_entity_poly.pdbx_strand_id
1 'polypeptide(L)'
;MASAAAHLSFSLPFPPFSSPGHRPVTAFPYPTTQSQNQSRVSLRTRALGPDFLGDFGARDPFPAEIASGFAEKVLGNVDTEHKILIPNASALSLAKQDCSPISPLQPPLSVDEAKALMKKVVGWRLLDEEGGLKLQCLWKLRDFKSGVELINRIYKVTEATDHFPSLHLEGPNQVRAELWTASIGGLSMNDFIVAAKIDEIKTSDLAPRKRIWA
;
A
#
# COMPACT_ATOMS: atom_id res chain seq x y z
N MET A 1 -17.29 18.74 54.78
CA MET A 1 -15.99 18.49 55.44
C MET A 1 -15.33 17.33 54.73
N ALA A 2 -14.00 17.41 54.59
CA ALA A 2 -13.19 16.82 53.52
C ALA A 2 -13.09 15.27 53.53
N SER A 3 -12.92 14.69 52.34
CA SER A 3 -12.37 13.35 52.15
C SER A 3 -11.11 13.51 51.29
N ALA A 4 -9.94 13.31 51.89
CA ALA A 4 -8.64 13.50 51.26
C ALA A 4 -8.09 12.15 50.79
N ALA A 5 -7.85 12.05 49.48
CA ALA A 5 -7.21 10.90 48.84
C ALA A 5 -5.69 10.96 49.04
N ALA A 6 -5.11 9.87 49.55
CA ALA A 6 -3.66 9.70 49.69
C ALA A 6 -3.08 9.14 48.37
N HIS A 7 -2.24 9.93 47.70
CA HIS A 7 -1.45 9.49 46.55
C HIS A 7 -0.11 8.92 47.06
N LEU A 8 0.13 7.64 46.81
CA LEU A 8 1.43 6.98 47.03
C LEU A 8 2.22 6.99 45.71
N SER A 9 3.26 7.80 45.66
CA SER A 9 4.21 7.89 44.56
C SER A 9 5.30 6.82 44.74
N PHE A 10 5.28 5.76 43.91
CA PHE A 10 6.35 4.77 43.87
C PHE A 10 7.28 5.07 42.69
N SER A 11 8.49 5.54 43.01
CA SER A 11 9.59 5.74 42.04
C SER A 11 10.42 4.46 41.96
N LEU A 12 10.47 3.81 40.80
CA LEU A 12 11.37 2.68 40.55
C LEU A 12 12.75 3.19 40.08
N PRO A 13 13.87 2.63 40.57
CA PRO A 13 15.20 3.01 40.11
C PRO A 13 15.58 2.27 38.83
N PHE A 14 16.00 3.00 37.81
CA PHE A 14 16.62 2.44 36.59
C PHE A 14 18.06 1.99 36.88
N PRO A 15 18.51 0.81 36.38
CA PRO A 15 19.91 0.43 36.42
C PRO A 15 20.72 1.12 35.29
N PRO A 16 22.04 1.33 35.48
CA PRO A 16 22.87 2.02 34.50
C PRO A 16 23.23 1.12 33.30
N PHE A 17 23.12 1.70 32.10
CA PHE A 17 23.62 1.13 30.85
C PHE A 17 25.15 1.04 30.87
N SER A 18 25.69 -0.17 30.75
CA SER A 18 27.12 -0.41 30.49
C SER A 18 27.35 -0.63 28.99
N SER A 19 28.15 0.23 28.36
CA SER A 19 28.55 0.10 26.95
C SER A 19 29.76 -0.84 26.82
N PRO A 20 29.77 -1.83 25.91
CA PRO A 20 30.97 -2.61 25.64
C PRO A 20 31.95 -1.82 24.77
N GLY A 21 33.19 -1.67 25.24
CA GLY A 21 34.28 -1.04 24.50
C GLY A 21 34.71 -1.83 23.27
N HIS A 22 34.85 -1.12 22.14
CA HIS A 22 35.45 -1.63 20.92
C HIS A 22 36.96 -1.83 21.11
N ARG A 23 37.44 -3.06 20.91
CA ARG A 23 38.87 -3.38 20.73
C ARG A 23 39.29 -3.04 19.30
N PRO A 24 40.50 -2.50 19.08
CA PRO A 24 41.00 -2.23 17.73
C PRO A 24 41.42 -3.54 17.04
N VAL A 25 40.97 -3.72 15.81
CA VAL A 25 41.37 -4.82 14.91
C VAL A 25 42.77 -4.52 14.39
N THR A 26 43.68 -5.48 14.56
CA THR A 26 45.05 -5.45 14.03
C THR A 26 45.04 -5.52 12.51
N ALA A 27 45.70 -4.55 11.87
CA ALA A 27 45.92 -4.50 10.43
C ALA A 27 46.91 -5.60 10.00
N PHE A 28 46.51 -6.42 9.02
CA PHE A 28 47.40 -7.32 8.31
C PHE A 28 48.13 -6.56 7.18
N PRO A 29 49.44 -6.77 6.97
CA PRO A 29 50.20 -6.08 5.94
C PRO A 29 49.94 -6.69 4.56
N TYR A 30 49.60 -5.85 3.58
CA TYR A 30 49.58 -6.22 2.17
C TYR A 30 51.01 -6.26 1.61
N PRO A 31 51.38 -7.24 0.77
CA PRO A 31 52.64 -7.22 0.05
C PRO A 31 52.59 -6.22 -1.11
N THR A 32 53.47 -5.23 -1.05
CA THR A 32 53.82 -4.33 -2.15
C THR A 32 54.39 -5.15 -3.30
N THR A 33 53.67 -5.23 -4.43
CA THR A 33 54.24 -5.73 -5.69
C THR A 33 54.59 -4.54 -6.57
N GLN A 34 55.90 -4.40 -6.82
CA GLN A 34 56.48 -3.42 -7.72
C GLN A 34 55.94 -3.62 -9.14
N SER A 35 55.60 -2.48 -9.76
CA SER A 35 55.36 -2.33 -11.18
C SER A 35 56.51 -2.91 -12.00
N GLN A 36 56.21 -3.95 -12.78
CA GLN A 36 57.00 -4.27 -13.97
C GLN A 36 56.14 -4.01 -15.19
N ASN A 37 56.53 -2.94 -15.87
CA ASN A 37 56.13 -2.58 -17.22
C ASN A 37 56.36 -3.78 -18.14
N GLN A 38 55.30 -4.44 -18.59
CA GLN A 38 55.34 -5.22 -19.83
C GLN A 38 54.22 -4.74 -20.74
N SER A 39 54.63 -3.93 -21.71
CA SER A 39 53.86 -3.54 -22.87
C SER A 39 53.42 -4.79 -23.64
N ARG A 40 52.14 -5.16 -23.53
CA ARG A 40 51.46 -5.95 -24.54
C ARG A 40 50.28 -5.17 -25.07
N VAL A 41 50.32 -4.97 -26.38
CA VAL A 41 49.34 -4.25 -27.19
C VAL A 41 47.97 -4.89 -26.97
N SER A 42 47.12 -4.22 -26.20
CA SER A 42 45.71 -4.57 -26.02
C SER A 42 44.89 -3.83 -27.08
N LEU A 43 44.17 -4.59 -27.90
CA LEU A 43 43.08 -4.02 -28.70
C LEU A 43 41.97 -3.61 -27.72
N ARG A 44 41.99 -2.33 -27.32
CA ARG A 44 40.89 -1.70 -26.60
C ARG A 44 39.73 -1.50 -27.57
N THR A 45 38.67 -2.28 -27.41
CA THR A 45 37.36 -1.94 -27.99
C THR A 45 36.86 -0.69 -27.24
N ARG A 46 37.13 0.49 -27.79
CA ARG A 46 36.55 1.75 -27.31
C ARG A 46 35.13 1.88 -27.84
N ALA A 47 34.16 2.04 -26.95
CA ALA A 47 32.84 2.51 -27.33
C ALA A 47 32.99 3.91 -27.95
N LEU A 48 32.55 4.08 -29.19
CA LEU A 48 32.54 5.36 -29.90
C LEU A 48 31.27 6.12 -29.52
N GLY A 49 31.21 6.65 -28.29
CA GLY A 49 30.16 7.56 -27.86
C GLY A 49 30.78 8.68 -27.01
N PRO A 50 30.31 9.94 -27.09
CA PRO A 50 30.81 10.98 -26.22
C PRO A 50 30.38 10.68 -24.76
N ASP A 51 31.36 10.25 -23.96
CA ASP A 51 31.25 9.88 -22.54
C ASP A 51 30.89 11.09 -21.66
N PHE A 52 29.64 11.55 -21.72
CA PHE A 52 29.18 12.71 -20.94
C PHE A 52 28.93 12.38 -19.46
N LEU A 53 29.00 11.11 -19.04
CA LEU A 53 28.60 10.67 -17.69
C LEU A 53 29.62 9.84 -16.91
N GLY A 54 30.87 9.76 -17.38
CA GLY A 54 31.95 9.05 -16.68
C GLY A 54 31.67 7.56 -16.43
N ASP A 55 32.66 6.89 -15.84
CA ASP A 55 32.64 5.47 -15.47
C ASP A 55 31.75 5.22 -14.25
N PHE A 56 30.44 5.43 -14.40
CA PHE A 56 29.46 5.13 -13.37
C PHE A 56 28.92 3.71 -13.53
N GLY A 57 29.55 2.75 -12.86
CA GLY A 57 28.81 1.64 -12.26
C GLY A 57 29.24 0.22 -12.61
N ALA A 58 30.27 0.00 -13.44
CA ALA A 58 30.81 -1.34 -13.63
C ALA A 58 32.11 -1.49 -12.84
N ARG A 59 32.11 -2.36 -11.81
CA ARG A 59 33.37 -2.76 -11.17
C ARG A 59 34.23 -3.48 -12.20
N ASP A 60 35.52 -3.17 -12.25
CA ASP A 60 36.47 -3.96 -13.03
C ASP A 60 36.39 -5.45 -12.62
N PRO A 61 36.34 -6.38 -13.59
CA PRO A 61 36.36 -7.81 -13.31
C PRO A 61 37.72 -8.22 -12.74
N PHE A 62 37.71 -9.14 -11.76
CA PHE A 62 38.96 -9.65 -11.19
C PHE A 62 39.70 -10.56 -12.20
N PRO A 63 41.04 -10.69 -12.10
CA PRO A 63 41.81 -11.58 -12.98
C PRO A 63 41.30 -13.03 -13.00
N ALA A 64 40.78 -13.53 -11.86
CA ALA A 64 40.17 -14.86 -11.77
C ALA A 64 38.80 -14.95 -12.47
N GLU A 65 38.02 -13.87 -12.51
CA GLU A 65 36.73 -13.81 -13.24
C GLU A 65 36.97 -13.85 -14.75
N ILE A 66 38.02 -13.15 -15.22
CA ILE A 66 38.47 -13.19 -16.63
C ILE A 66 38.97 -14.59 -16.99
N ALA A 67 39.85 -15.17 -16.17
CA ALA A 67 40.44 -16.49 -16.42
C ALA A 67 39.42 -17.64 -16.39
N SER A 68 38.35 -17.51 -15.60
CA SER A 68 37.27 -18.50 -15.54
C SER A 68 36.28 -18.42 -16.69
N GLY A 69 36.36 -17.37 -17.53
CA GLY A 69 35.37 -17.13 -18.59
C GLY A 69 33.96 -16.91 -18.04
N PHE A 70 33.84 -16.35 -16.83
CA PHE A 70 32.56 -16.22 -16.13
C PHE A 70 31.53 -15.46 -16.97
N ALA A 71 31.93 -14.39 -17.65
CA ALA A 71 31.05 -13.60 -18.53
C ALA A 71 30.62 -14.36 -19.80
N GLU A 72 31.43 -15.32 -20.28
CA GLU A 72 31.13 -16.09 -21.49
C GLU A 72 30.17 -17.26 -21.22
N LYS A 73 30.23 -17.83 -20.01
CA LYS A 73 29.34 -18.93 -19.58
C LYS A 73 27.98 -18.46 -19.06
N VAL A 74 27.84 -17.16 -18.78
CA VAL A 74 26.58 -16.53 -18.39
C VAL A 74 26.01 -15.75 -19.57
N LEU A 75 25.98 -16.38 -20.75
CA LEU A 75 24.96 -16.02 -21.73
C LEU A 75 23.65 -16.55 -21.15
N GLY A 76 23.00 -15.73 -20.30
CA GLY A 76 21.58 -15.91 -20.02
C GLY A 76 20.89 -16.12 -21.36
N ASN A 77 20.02 -17.13 -21.46
CA ASN A 77 19.37 -17.48 -22.72
C ASN A 77 18.85 -16.18 -23.36
N VAL A 78 19.40 -15.77 -24.51
CA VAL A 78 19.16 -14.45 -25.11
C VAL A 78 17.68 -14.22 -25.40
N ASP A 79 16.93 -15.32 -25.51
CA ASP A 79 15.50 -15.37 -25.71
C ASP A 79 14.69 -15.47 -24.39
N THR A 80 15.28 -15.14 -23.25
CA THR A 80 14.53 -15.07 -21.98
C THR A 80 13.67 -13.81 -22.00
N GLU A 81 12.47 -13.93 -22.57
CA GLU A 81 11.47 -12.88 -22.53
C GLU A 81 11.05 -12.64 -21.07
N HIS A 82 11.55 -11.56 -20.46
CA HIS A 82 11.16 -11.14 -19.12
C HIS A 82 9.72 -10.59 -19.15
N LYS A 83 8.73 -11.47 -19.04
CA LYS A 83 7.32 -11.08 -18.84
C LYS A 83 7.10 -10.72 -17.38
N ILE A 84 7.14 -9.43 -17.06
CA ILE A 84 6.58 -8.93 -15.80
C ILE A 84 5.05 -9.07 -15.92
N LEU A 85 4.53 -10.20 -15.46
CA LEU A 85 3.09 -10.40 -15.31
C LEU A 85 2.62 -9.52 -14.15
N ILE A 86 2.31 -8.26 -14.43
CA ILE A 86 1.52 -7.45 -13.51
C ILE A 86 0.18 -8.20 -13.39
N PRO A 87 -0.20 -8.71 -12.20
CA PRO A 87 -1.52 -9.29 -12.04
C PRO A 87 -2.51 -8.24 -12.51
N ASN A 88 -3.34 -8.55 -13.49
CA ASN A 88 -4.37 -7.64 -13.95
C ASN A 88 -5.10 -7.13 -12.69
N ALA A 89 -4.94 -5.86 -12.33
CA ALA A 89 -5.53 -5.29 -11.11
C ALA A 89 -7.04 -5.53 -11.07
N SER A 90 -7.63 -5.67 -12.25
CA SER A 90 -9.02 -6.00 -12.50
C SER A 90 -9.42 -7.43 -12.09
N ALA A 91 -8.52 -8.41 -12.07
CA ALA A 91 -8.80 -9.79 -11.61
C ALA A 91 -8.80 -9.93 -10.08
N LEU A 92 -8.22 -8.95 -9.36
CA LEU A 92 -8.20 -8.89 -7.89
C LEU A 92 -9.15 -7.83 -7.32
N SER A 93 -9.89 -7.14 -8.19
CA SER A 93 -10.83 -6.09 -7.80
C SER A 93 -12.04 -6.70 -7.09
N LEU A 94 -12.33 -6.20 -5.89
CA LEU A 94 -13.53 -6.58 -5.14
C LEU A 94 -14.81 -6.18 -5.89
N ALA A 95 -14.76 -5.12 -6.71
CA ALA A 95 -15.91 -4.64 -7.47
C ALA A 95 -16.42 -5.66 -8.51
N LYS A 96 -15.58 -6.62 -8.93
CA LYS A 96 -15.97 -7.70 -9.85
C LYS A 96 -16.50 -8.96 -9.15
N GLN A 97 -16.46 -9.00 -7.83
CA GLN A 97 -16.98 -10.13 -7.07
C GLN A 97 -18.49 -9.98 -6.84
N ASP A 98 -19.14 -11.11 -6.59
CA ASP A 98 -20.56 -11.18 -6.28
C ASP A 98 -20.76 -11.41 -4.78
N CYS A 99 -21.85 -10.86 -4.26
CA CYS A 99 -22.23 -11.05 -2.87
C CYS A 99 -22.71 -12.49 -2.65
N SER A 100 -22.18 -13.15 -1.63
CA SER A 100 -22.64 -14.48 -1.21
C SER A 100 -23.66 -14.36 -0.08
N PRO A 101 -24.65 -15.26 0.02
CA PRO A 101 -25.58 -15.26 1.14
C PRO A 101 -24.83 -15.44 2.47
N ILE A 102 -25.16 -14.59 3.45
CA ILE A 102 -24.51 -14.57 4.76
C ILE A 102 -25.32 -15.40 5.75
N SER A 103 -24.69 -16.38 6.38
CA SER A 103 -25.31 -17.13 7.48
C SER A 103 -25.30 -16.29 8.77
N PRO A 104 -26.40 -16.24 9.55
CA PRO A 104 -26.43 -15.51 10.83
C PRO A 104 -25.48 -16.10 11.90
N LEU A 105 -24.96 -17.32 11.68
CA LEU A 105 -23.97 -17.95 12.57
C LEU A 105 -22.52 -17.62 12.19
N GLN A 106 -22.30 -16.94 11.06
CA GLN A 106 -20.96 -16.58 10.62
C GLN A 106 -20.40 -15.47 11.50
N PRO A 107 -19.14 -15.58 11.99
CA PRO A 107 -18.53 -14.50 12.74
C PRO A 107 -18.24 -13.29 11.83
N PRO A 108 -18.32 -12.05 12.36
CA PRO A 108 -17.89 -10.87 11.63
C PRO A 108 -16.38 -10.91 11.36
N LEU A 109 -15.95 -10.15 10.35
CA LEU A 109 -14.53 -10.02 10.00
C LEU A 109 -13.73 -9.47 11.18
N SER A 110 -12.52 -10.00 11.37
CA SER A 110 -11.59 -9.46 12.36
C SER A 110 -11.10 -8.07 11.95
N VAL A 111 -10.64 -7.30 12.93
CA VAL A 111 -10.10 -5.94 12.70
C VAL A 111 -8.91 -5.97 11.72
N ASP A 112 -8.06 -6.99 11.81
CA ASP A 112 -6.87 -7.11 10.95
C ASP A 112 -7.24 -7.46 9.51
N GLU A 113 -8.23 -8.34 9.30
CA GLU A 113 -8.78 -8.62 7.97
C GLU A 113 -9.46 -7.39 7.37
N ALA A 114 -10.27 -6.68 8.16
CA ALA A 114 -10.92 -5.45 7.73
C ALA A 114 -9.87 -4.39 7.31
N LYS A 115 -8.81 -4.21 8.10
CA LYS A 115 -7.68 -3.31 7.75
C LYS A 115 -6.95 -3.74 6.49
N ALA A 116 -6.82 -5.05 6.23
CA ALA A 116 -6.23 -5.54 5.00
C ALA A 116 -7.11 -5.22 3.78
N LEU A 117 -8.43 -5.38 3.91
CA LEU A 117 -9.41 -5.10 2.86
C LEU A 117 -9.62 -3.59 2.61
N MET A 118 -9.40 -2.74 3.60
CA MET A 118 -9.44 -1.27 3.44
C MET A 118 -8.52 -0.76 2.32
N LYS A 119 -7.43 -1.48 2.02
CA LYS A 119 -6.53 -1.11 0.91
C LYS A 119 -7.15 -1.26 -0.47
N LYS A 120 -8.30 -1.94 -0.55
CA LYS A 120 -9.04 -2.22 -1.80
C LYS A 120 -10.25 -1.29 -2.01
N VAL A 121 -10.63 -0.50 -1.00
CA VAL A 121 -11.80 0.41 -1.04
C VAL A 121 -11.35 1.83 -0.68
N VAL A 122 -11.31 2.70 -1.67
CA VAL A 122 -10.68 4.03 -1.56
C VAL A 122 -11.73 5.07 -1.14
N GLY A 123 -11.43 5.83 -0.09
CA GLY A 123 -12.34 6.88 0.41
C GLY A 123 -13.32 6.39 1.47
N TRP A 124 -13.29 5.10 1.80
CA TRP A 124 -13.96 4.53 2.97
C TRP A 124 -13.09 4.71 4.22
N ARG A 125 -13.74 4.74 5.38
CA ARG A 125 -13.09 4.66 6.69
C ARG A 125 -13.72 3.54 7.50
N LEU A 126 -12.90 2.92 8.35
CA LEU A 126 -13.35 1.95 9.33
C LEU A 126 -13.77 2.69 10.60
N LEU A 127 -15.00 2.48 11.03
CA LEU A 127 -15.51 2.91 12.33
C LEU A 127 -15.54 1.73 13.28
N ASP A 128 -15.12 1.96 14.51
CA ASP A 128 -15.20 1.02 15.62
C ASP A 128 -16.18 1.62 16.65
N GLU A 129 -17.40 1.09 16.67
CA GLU A 129 -18.48 1.53 17.55
C GLU A 129 -18.90 0.37 18.47
N GLU A 130 -19.57 0.66 19.58
CA GLU A 130 -20.03 -0.35 20.56
C GLU A 130 -20.93 -1.45 19.95
N GLY A 131 -21.47 -1.22 18.74
CA GLY A 131 -22.26 -2.18 17.96
C GLY A 131 -21.50 -2.94 16.86
N GLY A 132 -20.17 -2.89 16.85
CA GLY A 132 -19.32 -3.59 15.88
C GLY A 132 -18.69 -2.67 14.83
N LEU A 133 -17.80 -3.25 14.02
CA LEU A 133 -17.11 -2.52 12.96
C LEU A 133 -18.08 -2.11 11.84
N LYS A 134 -17.88 -0.91 11.29
CA LYS A 134 -18.65 -0.38 10.15
C LYS A 134 -17.75 0.30 9.14
N LEU A 135 -18.16 0.29 7.88
CA LEU A 135 -17.54 1.08 6.82
C LEU A 135 -18.34 2.36 6.61
N GLN A 136 -17.66 3.49 6.48
CA GLN A 136 -18.30 4.78 6.24
C GLN A 136 -17.59 5.54 5.12
N CYS A 137 -18.36 6.15 4.22
CA CYS A 137 -17.84 7.06 3.20
C CYS A 137 -18.59 8.39 3.24
N LEU A 138 -17.89 9.48 2.94
CA LEU A 138 -18.46 10.84 2.91
C LEU A 138 -18.13 11.51 1.57
N TRP A 139 -19.17 11.98 0.89
CA TRP A 139 -19.04 12.80 -0.32
C TRP A 139 -19.55 14.21 -0.07
N LYS A 140 -18.71 15.20 -0.36
CA LYS A 140 -19.11 16.60 -0.45
C LYS A 140 -19.47 16.93 -1.89
N LEU A 141 -20.66 17.46 -2.11
CA LEU A 141 -21.26 17.64 -3.42
C LEU A 141 -21.54 19.12 -3.71
N ARG A 142 -21.87 19.43 -4.95
CA ARG A 142 -22.17 20.81 -5.36
C ARG A 142 -23.44 21.36 -4.70
N ASP A 143 -24.49 20.55 -4.64
CA ASP A 143 -25.84 20.96 -4.25
C ASP A 143 -26.70 19.75 -3.85
N PHE A 144 -27.86 19.99 -3.25
CA PHE A 144 -28.76 18.93 -2.76
C PHE A 144 -29.22 17.98 -3.87
N LYS A 145 -29.49 18.50 -5.09
CA LYS A 145 -29.90 17.67 -6.23
C LYS A 145 -28.78 16.74 -6.69
N SER A 146 -27.54 17.21 -6.63
CA SER A 146 -26.36 16.35 -6.84
C SER A 146 -26.26 15.22 -5.80
N GLY A 147 -26.73 15.45 -4.57
CA GLY A 147 -26.86 14.42 -3.53
C GLY A 147 -27.88 13.33 -3.87
N VAL A 148 -29.08 13.74 -4.28
CA VAL A 148 -30.12 12.80 -4.72
C VAL A 148 -29.65 12.00 -5.93
N GLU A 149 -28.96 12.63 -6.88
CA GLU A 149 -28.38 11.96 -8.04
C GLU A 149 -27.34 10.91 -7.65
N LEU A 150 -26.45 11.21 -6.69
CA LEU A 150 -25.48 10.24 -6.19
C LEU A 150 -26.18 9.03 -5.55
N ILE A 151 -27.20 9.28 -4.72
CA ILE A 151 -27.99 8.22 -4.08
C ILE A 151 -28.62 7.30 -5.14
N ASN A 152 -29.22 7.86 -6.19
CA ASN A 152 -29.79 7.07 -7.29
C ASN A 152 -28.73 6.22 -8.02
N ARG A 153 -27.51 6.74 -8.21
CA ARG A 153 -26.41 5.98 -8.81
C ARG A 153 -25.98 4.82 -7.92
N ILE A 154 -25.89 5.05 -6.61
CA ILE A 154 -25.56 4.01 -5.64
C ILE A 154 -26.62 2.91 -5.68
N TYR A 155 -27.91 3.26 -5.64
CA TYR A 155 -29.00 2.29 -5.71
C TYR A 155 -28.92 1.38 -6.95
N LYS A 156 -28.63 1.94 -8.12
CA LYS A 156 -28.48 1.17 -9.38
C LYS A 156 -27.34 0.15 -9.31
N VAL A 157 -26.25 0.50 -8.62
CA VAL A 157 -25.10 -0.40 -8.47
C VAL A 157 -25.41 -1.51 -7.46
N THR A 158 -26.12 -1.19 -6.39
CA THR A 158 -26.41 -2.16 -5.31
C THR A 158 -27.60 -3.07 -5.60
N GLU A 159 -28.47 -2.71 -6.54
CA GLU A 159 -29.62 -3.51 -6.98
C GLU A 159 -29.20 -4.94 -7.39
N ALA A 160 -28.08 -5.08 -8.11
CA ALA A 160 -27.58 -6.39 -8.53
C ALA A 160 -26.99 -7.24 -7.38
N THR A 161 -26.64 -6.61 -6.25
CA THR A 161 -25.99 -7.27 -5.11
C THR A 161 -26.93 -7.61 -3.96
N ASP A 162 -28.17 -7.10 -3.98
CA ASP A 162 -29.16 -7.24 -2.90
C ASP A 162 -28.62 -6.91 -1.50
N HIS A 163 -27.63 -6.01 -1.43
CA HIS A 163 -26.97 -5.58 -0.19
C HIS A 163 -26.82 -4.06 -0.24
N PHE A 164 -27.65 -3.36 0.55
CA PHE A 164 -27.84 -1.93 0.43
C PHE A 164 -27.11 -1.17 1.55
N PRO A 165 -26.38 -0.09 1.23
CA PRO A 165 -25.84 0.82 2.23
C PRO A 165 -26.94 1.63 2.90
N SER A 166 -26.71 2.01 4.16
CA SER A 166 -27.46 3.08 4.79
C SER A 166 -26.97 4.41 4.23
N LEU A 167 -27.85 5.15 3.56
CA LEU A 167 -27.52 6.42 2.92
C LEU A 167 -28.18 7.58 3.67
N HIS A 168 -27.38 8.57 4.04
CA HIS A 168 -27.83 9.77 4.71
C HIS A 168 -27.44 11.00 3.88
N LEU A 169 -28.42 11.86 3.60
CA LEU A 169 -28.20 13.17 2.98
C LEU A 169 -28.12 14.20 4.10
N GLU A 170 -26.90 14.64 4.41
CA GLU A 170 -26.57 15.53 5.51
C GLU A 170 -26.37 16.98 5.03
N GLY A 171 -26.96 17.92 5.78
CA GLY A 171 -26.86 19.33 5.45
C GLY A 171 -27.38 19.65 4.03
N PRO A 172 -26.90 20.72 3.39
CA PRO A 172 -27.37 21.10 2.06
C PRO A 172 -26.73 20.29 0.90
N ASN A 173 -25.58 19.65 1.11
CA ASN A 173 -24.79 19.09 0.01
C ASN A 173 -23.79 17.97 0.39
N GLN A 174 -24.06 17.19 1.44
CA GLN A 174 -23.19 16.09 1.85
C GLN A 174 -23.96 14.78 1.84
N VAL A 175 -23.35 13.71 1.32
CA VAL A 175 -23.90 12.35 1.40
C VAL A 175 -22.96 11.49 2.23
N ARG A 176 -23.54 10.71 3.14
CA ARG A 176 -22.86 9.69 3.94
C ARG A 176 -23.42 8.33 3.58
N ALA A 177 -22.53 7.39 3.27
CA ALA A 177 -22.86 5.97 3.17
C ALA A 177 -22.25 5.22 4.34
N GLU A 178 -23.03 4.30 4.89
CA GLU A 178 -22.60 3.36 5.92
C GLU A 178 -22.93 1.92 5.47
N LEU A 179 -21.96 1.03 5.61
CA LEU A 179 -22.09 -0.39 5.30
C LEU A 179 -21.69 -1.22 6.51
N TRP A 180 -22.58 -2.14 6.87
CA TRP A 180 -22.37 -3.15 7.88
C TRP A 180 -23.46 -4.22 7.75
N THR A 181 -23.17 -5.43 8.23
CA THR A 181 -24.08 -6.56 8.17
C THR A 181 -24.71 -6.79 9.55
N ALA A 182 -25.98 -6.40 9.68
CA ALA A 182 -26.71 -6.49 10.95
C ALA A 182 -26.90 -7.91 11.47
N SER A 183 -27.02 -8.90 10.59
CA SER A 183 -27.23 -10.31 10.98
C SER A 183 -26.07 -10.93 11.74
N ILE A 184 -24.84 -10.42 11.54
CA ILE A 184 -23.62 -10.90 12.20
C ILE A 184 -23.01 -9.89 13.18
N GLY A 185 -23.66 -8.72 13.34
CA GLY A 185 -23.20 -7.66 14.25
C GLY A 185 -21.86 -7.02 13.88
N GLY A 186 -21.53 -6.93 12.58
CA GLY A 186 -20.27 -6.34 12.13
C GLY A 186 -20.07 -6.37 10.62
N LEU A 187 -18.82 -6.29 10.17
CA LEU A 187 -18.47 -6.31 8.75
C LEU A 187 -18.42 -7.73 8.18
N SER A 188 -18.94 -7.86 6.96
CA SER A 188 -18.80 -9.04 6.11
C SER A 188 -17.99 -8.71 4.86
N MET A 189 -17.61 -9.73 4.10
CA MET A 189 -16.98 -9.53 2.78
C MET A 189 -17.90 -8.76 1.81
N ASN A 190 -19.23 -8.98 1.90
CA ASN A 190 -20.20 -8.30 1.03
C ASN A 190 -20.18 -6.78 1.22
N ASP A 191 -19.95 -6.31 2.46
CA ASP A 191 -19.81 -4.88 2.74
C ASP A 191 -18.64 -4.27 1.94
N PHE A 192 -17.51 -4.98 1.86
CA PHE A 192 -16.35 -4.53 1.07
C PHE A 192 -16.55 -4.66 -0.44
N ILE A 193 -17.30 -5.67 -0.90
CA ILE A 193 -17.68 -5.83 -2.30
C ILE A 193 -18.54 -4.65 -2.75
N VAL A 194 -19.60 -4.34 -1.99
CA VAL A 194 -20.50 -3.22 -2.29
C VAL A 194 -19.75 -1.88 -2.22
N ALA A 195 -18.91 -1.68 -1.20
CA ALA A 195 -18.05 -0.50 -1.11
C ALA A 195 -17.17 -0.32 -2.37
N ALA A 196 -16.53 -1.39 -2.84
CA ALA A 196 -15.71 -1.35 -4.05
C ALA A 196 -16.54 -1.06 -5.31
N LYS A 197 -17.75 -1.59 -5.43
CA LYS A 197 -18.66 -1.27 -6.55
C LYS A 197 -19.09 0.19 -6.53
N ILE A 198 -19.33 0.77 -5.34
CA ILE A 198 -19.65 2.19 -5.19
C ILE A 198 -18.48 3.08 -5.60
N ASP A 199 -17.24 2.67 -5.35
CA ASP A 199 -16.04 3.43 -5.73
C ASP A 199 -15.90 3.59 -7.25
N GLU A 200 -16.47 2.68 -8.05
CA GLU A 200 -16.48 2.79 -9.51
C GLU A 200 -17.46 3.86 -10.04
N ILE A 201 -18.35 4.37 -9.19
CA ILE A 201 -19.30 5.42 -9.58
C ILE A 201 -18.53 6.72 -9.84
N LYS A 202 -18.72 7.27 -11.04
CA LYS A 202 -18.20 8.59 -11.38
C LYS A 202 -18.87 9.66 -10.51
N THR A 203 -18.09 10.31 -9.65
CA THR A 203 -18.53 11.39 -8.75
C THR A 203 -18.04 12.79 -9.17
N SER A 204 -17.13 12.86 -10.16
CA SER A 204 -16.48 14.10 -10.58
C SER A 204 -17.44 15.20 -11.08
N ASP A 205 -18.56 14.81 -11.69
CA ASP A 205 -19.59 15.72 -12.20
C ASP A 205 -20.50 16.29 -11.11
N LEU A 206 -20.54 15.62 -9.95
CA LEU A 206 -21.33 15.98 -8.77
C LEU A 206 -20.52 16.80 -7.76
N ALA A 207 -19.19 16.83 -7.90
CA ALA A 207 -18.28 17.53 -7.01
C ALA A 207 -18.46 19.06 -7.06
N PRO A 208 -18.16 19.79 -5.96
CA PRO A 208 -18.15 21.24 -5.95
C PRO A 208 -17.23 21.81 -7.02
N ARG A 209 -17.70 22.84 -7.74
CA ARG A 209 -16.86 23.53 -8.74
C ARG A 209 -15.73 24.28 -8.02
N LYS A 210 -14.48 23.99 -8.37
CA LYS A 210 -13.34 24.79 -7.93
C LYS A 210 -13.43 26.16 -8.61
N ARG A 211 -13.52 27.23 -7.82
CA ARG A 211 -13.35 28.59 -8.35
C ARG A 211 -11.87 28.77 -8.69
N ILE A 212 -11.57 28.94 -9.97
CA ILE A 212 -10.27 29.38 -10.44
C ILE A 212 -10.34 30.89 -10.42
N TRP A 213 -9.60 31.52 -9.50
CA TRP A 213 -9.36 32.96 -9.57
C TRP A 213 -8.31 33.18 -10.67
N ALA A 214 -8.60 34.10 -11.59
CA ALA A 214 -7.69 34.54 -12.65
C ALA A 214 -7.28 35.99 -12.37
#